data_AF-A0A6V7K1W7-F1
#
_entry.id   AF-A0A6V7K1W7-F1
#
_cell.length_a   1.000
_cell.length_b   1.000
_cell.length_c   1.000
_cell.angle_alpha   90.00
_cell.angle_beta   90.00
_cell.angle_gamma   90.00
#
_symmetry.space_group_name_H-M   'P 1'
#
loop_
_entity.id
_entity.type
_entity.pdbx_description
1 polymer ?
#
loop_
_entity_poly.entity_id
_entity_poly.type
_entity_poly.pdbx_seq_one_letter_code
_entity_poly.pdbx_strand_id
1 'polypeptide(L)' 'VDIYAQLSPVCAIVGGVMAQEIIKTVSQKEPPLNNLFLFNPTTMCGKIVRLGQ' A
#
# COMPACT_ATOMS: atom_id res chain seq x y z
N VAL A 1 -22.57 13.86 -9.00
CA VAL A 1 -21.61 14.38 -8.00
C VAL A 1 -20.81 13.19 -7.53
N ASP A 2 -19.54 13.10 -7.89
CA ASP A 2 -18.68 12.03 -7.44
C ASP A 2 -18.35 12.27 -5.95
N ILE A 3 -18.87 11.39 -5.09
CA ILE A 3 -18.56 11.39 -3.66
C ILE A 3 -17.21 10.74 -3.46
N TYR A 4 -16.15 11.55 -3.44
CA TYR A 4 -14.81 11.13 -3.03
C TYR A 4 -14.82 10.87 -1.52
N ALA A 5 -14.84 9.60 -1.12
CA ALA A 5 -14.86 9.17 0.27
C ALA A 5 -13.77 8.14 0.55
N GLN A 6 -13.33 8.04 1.81
CA GLN A 6 -12.54 6.91 2.29
C GLN A 6 -13.41 5.65 2.25
N LEU A 7 -13.16 4.78 1.28
CA LEU A 7 -13.90 3.53 1.14
C LEU A 7 -13.29 2.49 2.09
N SER A 8 -14.09 1.96 3.02
CA SER A 8 -13.64 0.97 4.02
C SER A 8 -12.80 -0.18 3.42
N PRO A 9 -13.21 -0.80 2.29
CA PRO A 9 -12.38 -1.76 1.55
C PRO A 9 -10.97 -1.26 1.17
N VAL A 10 -10.85 -0.03 0.68
CA VAL A 10 -9.56 0.55 0.25
C VAL A 10 -8.65 0.77 1.44
N CYS A 11 -9.20 1.27 2.56
CA CYS A 11 -8.46 1.44 3.81
C CYS A 11 -7.94 0.11 4.35
N ALA A 12 -8.76 -0.95 4.32
CA ALA A 12 -8.37 -2.27 4.77
C ALA A 12 -7.20 -2.84 3.95
N ILE A 13 -7.26 -2.70 2.61
CA ILE A 13 -6.20 -3.18 1.70
C ILE A 13 -4.90 -2.41 1.94
N VAL A 14 -4.95 -1.07 1.87
CA VAL A 14 -3.74 -0.24 2.01
C VAL A 14 -3.17 -0.35 3.42
N GLY A 15 -4.01 -0.37 4.45
CA GLY A 15 -3.60 -0.55 5.84
C GLY A 15 -2.94 -1.91 6.09
N GLY A 16 -3.47 -2.99 5.50
CA GLY A 16 -2.87 -4.32 5.58
C GLY A 16 -1.48 -4.39 4.96
N VAL A 17 -1.31 -3.83 3.76
CA VAL A 17 0.01 -3.77 3.10
C VAL A 17 0.98 -2.93 3.93
N MET A 18 0.57 -1.74 4.39
CA MET A 18 1.39 -0.87 5.23
C MET A 18 1.81 -1.56 6.54
N ALA A 19 0.90 -2.23 7.23
CA ALA A 19 1.19 -2.93 8.48
C ALA A 19 2.22 -4.05 8.27
N GLN A 20 2.09 -4.81 7.19
CA GLN A 20 3.07 -5.86 6.87
C GLN A 20 4.47 -5.26 6.62
N GLU A 21 4.56 -4.12 5.93
CA GLU A 21 5.84 -3.45 5.70
C GLU A 21 6.47 -2.90 6.96
N ILE A 22 5.66 -2.39 7.89
CA ILE A 22 6.12 -2.02 9.23
C ILE A 22 6.72 -3.26 9.92
N ILE A 23 6.01 -4.40 9.91
CA ILE A 23 6.47 -5.64 10.54
C ILE A 23 7.80 -6.11 9.93
N LYS A 24 7.94 -6.11 8.59
CA LYS A 24 9.20 -6.46 7.92
C LYS A 24 10.34 -5.54 8.34
N THR A 25 10.07 -4.23 8.37
CA THR A 25 11.06 -3.21 8.74
C THR A 25 11.53 -3.38 10.18
N VAL A 26 10.62 -3.57 11.14
CA VAL A 26 10.99 -3.69 12.57
C VAL A 26 11.58 -5.05 12.92
N SER A 27 11.14 -6.12 12.25
CA SER A 27 11.64 -7.48 12.52
C SER A 27 12.96 -7.80 11.83
N GLN A 28 13.32 -7.04 10.79
CA GLN A 28 14.51 -7.25 9.96
C GLN A 28 14.63 -8.67 9.36
N LYS A 29 13.51 -9.39 9.24
CA LYS A 29 13.48 -10.77 8.70
C LYS A 29 13.35 -10.81 7.18
N GLU A 30 12.71 -9.81 6.59
CA GLU A 30 12.45 -9.70 5.16
C GLU A 30 12.72 -8.26 4.70
N PRO A 31 13.18 -8.05 3.45
CA PRO A 31 13.39 -6.70 2.94
C PRO A 31 12.04 -5.98 2.77
N PRO A 32 11.94 -4.71 3.21
CA PRO A 32 10.77 -3.89 2.94
C PRO A 32 10.68 -3.48 1.46
N LEU A 33 9.49 -3.03 1.05
CA LEU A 33 9.21 -2.51 -0.28
C LEU A 33 10.08 -1.30 -0.61
N ASN A 34 10.36 -1.13 -1.91
CA ASN A 34 11.09 0.01 -2.44
C ASN A 34 10.22 1.28 -2.44
N ASN A 35 10.10 1.92 -1.28
CA ASN A 35 9.56 3.26 -1.00
C ASN A 35 8.07 3.56 -1.27
N LEU A 36 7.45 3.07 -2.35
CA LEU A 36 6.07 3.42 -2.65
C LEU A 36 5.23 2.22 -3.13
N PHE A 37 4.04 2.10 -2.54
CA PHE A 37 2.98 1.21 -2.99
C PHE A 37 1.76 2.03 -3.41
N LEU A 38 1.27 1.79 -4.62
CA LEU A 38 0.08 2.43 -5.20
C LEU A 38 -1.02 1.40 -5.40
N PHE A 39 -2.23 1.71 -4.95
CA PHE A 39 -3.40 0.86 -5.16
C PHE A 39 -4.49 1.61 -5.92
N ASN A 40 -4.96 1.02 -7.02
CA ASN A 40 -6.08 1.53 -7.81
C ASN A 40 -7.34 0.69 -7.51
N PRO A 41 -8.36 1.25 -6.84
CA PRO A 41 -9.58 0.52 -6.49
C PRO A 41 -10.51 0.26 -7.68
N THR A 42 -10.36 1.00 -8.78
CA THR A 42 -11.15 0.81 -10.01
C THR A 42 -10.67 -0.40 -10.79
N THR A 43 -9.36 -0.61 -10.88
CA THR A 43 -8.77 -1.77 -11.56
C THR A 43 -8.44 -2.91 -10.60
N MET A 44 -8.58 -2.69 -9.28
CA MET A 44 -8.13 -3.59 -8.21
C MET A 44 -6.66 -4.01 -8.33
N CYS A 45 -5.80 -3.12 -8.83
CA CYS A 45 -4.38 -3.40 -9.02
C CYS A 45 -3.52 -2.68 -7.97
N GLY A 46 -2.55 -3.39 -7.40
CA GLY A 46 -1.46 -2.82 -6.60
C GLY A 46 -0.17 -2.78 -7.41
N LYS A 47 0.59 -1.69 -7.32
CA LYS A 47 1.89 -1.53 -7.98
C LYS A 47 2.92 -0.97 -7.01
N ILE A 48 4.10 -1.59 -6.98
CA ILE A 48 5.26 -1.09 -6.24
C ILE A 48 6.07 -0.23 -7.21
N VAL A 49 6.44 0.97 -6.79
CA VAL A 49 7.19 1.92 -7.61
C VAL A 49 8.35 2.43 -6.78
N ARG A 50 9.56 2.46 -7.35
CA ARG A 50 10.71 3.09 -6.73
C ARG A 50 10.87 4.49 -7.29
N LEU A 51 10.55 5.51 -6.49
CA LEU A 51 10.79 6.90 -6.86
C LEU A 51 12.25 7.31 -6.63
N GLY A 52 12.79 8.18 -7.49
CA GLY A 52 14.11 8.79 -7.33
C GLY A 52 15.30 7.95 -7.80
N GLN A 53 15.12 7.08 -8.80
CA GLN A 53 16.22 6.43 -9.53
C GLN A 53 16.57 7.20 -10.80
#